data_AF-A0A9P5SK97-F1
#
_entry.id   AF-A0A9P5SK97-F1
#
_cell.length_a   1.000
_cell.length_b   1.000
_cell.length_c   1.000
_cell.angle_alpha   90.00
_cell.angle_beta   90.00
_cell.angle_gamma   90.00
#
_symmetry.space_group_name_H-M   'P 1'
#
loop_
_entity.id
_entity.type
_entity.pdbx_description
1 polymer ?
#
loop_
_entity_poly.entity_id
_entity_poly.type
_entity_poly.pdbx_seq_one_letter_code
_entity_poly.pdbx_strand_id
1 'polypeptide(L)'
;MTQICWGALEFYEGYELAKQTQYLDGMVRWGMDWLIKAHPDNNTLYVQVGIDEVDNTYWGPDTGIPTPRPSFFVSNTKPGTDVTADAAAAFAACSLLYRDKLHDPTYAATLATHATDLVHLAETALPHQVYQTVVPTASCCYPSAGFQDELAWAAAWMYRLTGDAAYSAKAAQYTDAINHKAVDTPPTNWDEKSSLVYVLMHGLTQGTANATKWSRLATKYAEFTVNPSKPCAFTPGGMYYCYGLSGEDSSVVAANAAFAVQILASQLRSKGGSKSDPSVVAQIERYDKFAQGQIRYLLGDNPEKTPYMVGVHANSPVNPHSALAAGGRGADSVDTWPEKEAHVLKGALVGGPDKNDRFLDQRSNWRQSEVALDYNAPFTGLLAYQVMTAREPPPYVTIPPGRPNAARQVNGLALGTLISVILSCLFVVMALMAGAWFFKRDQLRTWWATRKARRSSNMLDSEKAGAVIIDASDASGVTTRSRGHRTLALADIESEEDQINSLVVITSSLPYSSANGLGHASDSTIDTYSAGASTPGSAYPLLHASHASLPSASEK
;
A
#
# COMPACT_ATOMS: atom_id res chain seq x y z
N MET A 1 9.20 10.44 8.04
CA MET A 1 10.46 11.03 8.57
C MET A 1 10.77 10.58 10.00
N THR A 2 9.79 10.58 10.91
CA THR A 2 9.97 10.23 12.33
C THR A 2 10.72 8.91 12.56
N GLN A 3 10.35 7.84 11.86
CA GLN A 3 11.03 6.53 11.98
C GLN A 3 12.47 6.53 11.46
N ILE A 4 12.77 7.28 10.38
CA ILE A 4 14.14 7.42 9.87
C ILE A 4 15.01 8.08 10.94
N CYS A 5 14.55 9.22 11.49
CA CYS A 5 15.27 9.95 12.52
C CYS A 5 15.38 9.12 13.81
N TRP A 6 14.35 8.36 14.18
CA TRP A 6 14.42 7.44 15.31
C TRP A 6 15.42 6.31 15.08
N GLY A 7 15.37 5.61 13.95
CA GLY A 7 16.33 4.56 13.61
C GLY A 7 17.77 5.07 13.60
N ALA A 8 18.00 6.28 13.09
CA ALA A 8 19.30 6.92 13.14
C ALA A 8 19.73 7.34 14.55
N LEU A 9 18.80 7.77 15.42
CA LEU A 9 19.11 8.06 16.83
C LEU A 9 19.56 6.80 17.58
N GLU A 10 18.88 5.68 17.37
CA GLU A 10 19.18 4.41 18.06
C GLU A 10 20.42 3.70 17.48
N PHE A 11 20.60 3.74 16.16
CA PHE A 11 21.58 2.92 15.44
C PHE A 11 22.59 3.75 14.61
N TYR A 12 22.93 4.96 15.08
CA TYR A 12 23.80 5.89 14.36
C TYR A 12 25.16 5.30 13.96
N GLU A 13 25.76 4.51 14.86
CA GLU A 13 27.06 3.84 14.62
C GLU A 13 27.01 2.98 13.35
N GLY A 14 25.86 2.37 13.02
CA GLY A 14 25.69 1.62 11.79
C GLY A 14 25.80 2.47 10.54
N TYR A 15 25.30 3.72 10.57
CA TYR A 15 25.49 4.68 9.49
C TYR A 15 26.95 5.12 9.38
N GLU A 16 27.66 5.27 10.50
CA GLU A 16 29.10 5.61 10.51
C GLU A 16 29.94 4.47 9.91
N LEU A 17 29.73 3.24 10.37
CA LEU A 17 30.41 2.05 9.88
C LEU A 17 30.15 1.82 8.38
N ALA A 18 28.92 2.07 7.92
CA ALA A 18 28.56 1.97 6.50
C ALA A 18 29.01 3.19 5.66
N LYS A 19 29.59 4.22 6.29
CA LYS A 19 29.95 5.51 5.66
C LYS A 19 28.76 6.18 4.95
N GLN A 20 27.59 6.13 5.58
CA GLN A 20 26.33 6.64 5.04
C GLN A 20 25.82 7.91 5.75
N THR A 21 26.54 8.45 6.73
CA THR A 21 26.09 9.61 7.51
C THR A 21 25.80 10.86 6.65
N GLN A 22 26.61 11.12 5.61
CA GLN A 22 26.36 12.24 4.69
C GLN A 22 25.09 12.04 3.86
N TYR A 23 24.80 10.80 3.42
CA TYR A 23 23.56 10.50 2.68
C TYR A 23 22.33 10.56 3.59
N LEU A 24 22.48 10.14 4.85
CA LEU A 24 21.45 10.31 5.88
C LEU A 24 21.12 11.79 6.11
N ASP A 25 22.13 12.65 6.33
CA ASP A 25 21.95 14.10 6.47
C ASP A 25 21.24 14.68 5.25
N GLY A 26 21.75 14.42 4.04
CA GLY A 26 21.13 14.91 2.81
C GLY A 26 19.66 14.50 2.63
N MET A 27 19.32 13.24 2.91
CA MET A 27 17.95 12.73 2.81
C MET A 27 17.03 13.36 3.87
N VAL A 28 17.46 13.41 5.13
CA VAL A 28 16.65 13.98 6.21
C VAL A 28 16.46 15.48 5.99
N ARG A 29 17.52 16.20 5.61
CA ARG A 29 17.44 17.64 5.30
C ARG A 29 16.48 17.92 4.16
N TRP A 30 16.49 17.12 3.11
CA TRP A 30 15.53 17.27 2.01
C TRP A 30 14.08 17.15 2.47
N GLY A 31 13.76 16.12 3.26
CA GLY A 31 12.41 15.91 3.79
C GLY A 31 11.99 17.01 4.76
N MET A 32 12.88 17.41 5.67
CA MET A 32 12.59 18.43 6.67
C MET A 32 12.52 19.84 6.07
N ASP A 33 13.32 20.17 5.06
CA ASP A 33 13.22 21.45 4.34
C ASP A 33 11.90 21.59 3.58
N TRP A 34 11.36 20.49 3.05
CA TRP A 34 10.02 20.48 2.49
C TRP A 34 8.96 20.72 3.57
N LEU A 35 9.05 20.02 4.72
CA LEU A 35 8.13 20.22 5.84
C LEU A 35 8.19 21.64 6.43
N ILE A 36 9.37 22.26 6.48
CA ILE A 36 9.53 23.67 6.90
C ILE A 36 8.75 24.58 5.96
N LYS A 37 8.86 24.39 4.64
CA LYS A 37 8.08 25.16 3.66
C LYS A 37 6.59 24.88 3.75
N ALA A 38 6.21 23.65 4.10
CA ALA A 38 4.83 23.25 4.30
C ALA A 38 4.21 23.83 5.59
N HIS A 39 5.00 24.25 6.57
CA HIS A 39 4.54 24.94 7.79
C HIS A 39 5.06 26.39 7.81
N PRO A 40 4.50 27.29 6.98
CA PRO A 40 5.02 28.66 6.82
C PRO A 40 4.75 29.57 8.04
N ASP A 41 3.75 29.22 8.85
CA ASP A 41 3.34 29.94 10.05
C ASP A 41 2.68 28.98 11.05
N ASN A 42 2.52 29.43 12.30
CA ASN A 42 2.06 28.61 13.42
C ASN A 42 0.63 28.03 13.28
N ASN A 43 -0.14 28.46 12.28
CA ASN A 43 -1.53 28.05 12.09
C ASN A 43 -1.77 27.27 10.80
N THR A 44 -0.75 27.01 9.98
CA THR A 44 -0.92 26.45 8.63
C THR A 44 0.03 25.29 8.39
N LEU A 45 -0.49 24.14 7.98
CA LEU A 45 0.30 23.01 7.50
C LEU A 45 -0.23 22.55 6.14
N TYR A 46 0.60 22.64 5.10
CA TYR A 46 0.34 22.03 3.80
C TYR A 46 0.59 20.53 3.88
N VAL A 47 -0.39 19.74 3.46
CA VAL A 47 -0.42 18.29 3.68
C VAL A 47 -0.45 17.49 2.39
N GLN A 48 -0.77 18.13 1.26
CA GLN A 48 -0.85 17.46 -0.04
C GLN A 48 -0.58 18.44 -1.18
N VAL A 49 0.15 17.98 -2.20
CA VAL A 49 0.33 18.68 -3.48
C VAL A 49 0.08 17.70 -4.62
N GLY A 50 -0.96 17.95 -5.42
CA GLY A 50 -1.44 17.00 -6.43
C GLY A 50 -2.76 16.32 -6.02
N ILE A 51 -3.39 15.66 -6.98
CA ILE A 51 -4.65 14.93 -6.83
C ILE A 51 -4.56 13.63 -7.62
N ASP A 52 -5.18 12.57 -7.09
CA ASP A 52 -5.07 11.24 -7.64
C ASP A 52 -5.64 11.13 -9.05
N GLU A 53 -6.70 11.88 -9.39
CA GLU A 53 -7.28 11.82 -10.74
C GLU A 53 -6.32 12.28 -11.82
N VAL A 54 -5.38 13.17 -11.48
CA VAL A 54 -4.34 13.67 -12.40
C VAL A 54 -3.07 12.83 -12.30
N ASP A 55 -2.63 12.53 -11.08
CA ASP A 55 -1.35 11.90 -10.84
C ASP A 55 -1.39 10.38 -11.12
N ASN A 56 -2.45 9.67 -10.72
CA ASN A 56 -2.55 8.22 -10.92
C ASN A 56 -2.98 7.82 -12.34
N THR A 57 -3.49 8.78 -13.13
CA THR A 57 -3.75 8.56 -14.56
C THR A 57 -2.51 8.81 -15.43
N TYR A 58 -1.50 9.47 -14.88
CA TYR A 58 -0.23 9.72 -15.54
C TYR A 58 0.79 8.62 -15.21
N TRP A 59 1.18 7.87 -16.24
CA TRP A 59 2.36 7.00 -16.17
C TRP A 59 3.47 7.61 -17.02
N GLY A 60 4.54 8.08 -16.39
CA GLY A 60 5.72 8.64 -17.06
C GLY A 60 6.75 9.22 -16.09
N PRO A 61 7.82 9.85 -16.62
CA PRO A 61 8.85 10.49 -15.81
C PRO A 61 8.33 11.71 -15.04
N ASP A 62 9.12 12.18 -14.08
CA ASP A 62 8.85 13.37 -13.25
C ASP A 62 8.82 14.66 -14.08
N THR A 63 9.46 14.66 -15.25
CA THR A 63 9.32 15.73 -16.23
C THR A 63 7.99 15.65 -16.97
N GLY A 64 7.16 16.68 -16.84
CA GLY A 64 5.89 16.79 -17.57
C GLY A 64 4.72 16.10 -16.90
N ILE A 65 4.75 15.96 -15.57
CA ILE A 65 3.55 15.58 -14.79
C ILE A 65 2.42 16.58 -15.15
N PRO A 66 1.23 16.10 -15.52
CA PRO A 66 0.13 16.97 -15.91
C PRO A 66 -0.33 17.93 -14.80
N THR A 67 -0.94 19.03 -15.22
CA THR A 67 -1.59 20.00 -14.34
C THR A 67 -3.11 19.84 -14.41
N PRO A 68 -3.88 20.20 -13.35
CA PRO A 68 -3.46 20.93 -12.15
C PRO A 68 -2.81 20.05 -11.07
N ARG A 69 -1.92 20.65 -10.28
CA ARG A 69 -1.32 20.06 -9.07
C ARG A 69 -1.59 20.98 -7.87
N PRO A 70 -2.83 21.02 -7.38
CA PRO A 70 -3.23 21.96 -6.33
C PRO A 70 -2.53 21.63 -5.00
N SER A 71 -2.38 22.64 -4.14
CA SER A 71 -1.82 22.48 -2.79
C SER A 71 -2.94 22.58 -1.76
N PHE A 72 -2.98 21.64 -0.83
CA PHE A 72 -3.98 21.56 0.23
C PHE A 72 -3.33 21.71 1.60
N PHE A 73 -4.04 22.36 2.51
CA PHE A 73 -3.55 22.64 3.85
C PHE A 73 -4.65 22.45 4.89
N VAL A 74 -4.21 22.19 6.11
CA VAL A 74 -5.01 22.24 7.34
C VAL A 74 -4.58 23.46 8.15
N SER A 75 -5.46 23.92 9.03
CA SER A 75 -5.20 25.11 9.85
C SER A 75 -5.96 25.09 11.18
N ASN A 76 -5.74 26.10 12.01
CA ASN A 76 -6.46 26.28 13.27
C ASN A 76 -8.00 26.34 13.13
N THR A 77 -8.52 26.78 11.98
CA THR A 77 -9.96 26.84 11.68
C THR A 77 -10.44 25.72 10.77
N LYS A 78 -9.51 24.95 10.18
CA LYS A 78 -9.77 23.76 9.37
C LYS A 78 -8.82 22.64 9.82
N PRO A 79 -9.02 22.07 11.01
CA PRO A 79 -8.05 21.16 11.62
C PRO A 79 -7.94 19.83 10.88
N GLY A 80 -6.71 19.30 10.83
CA GLY A 80 -6.40 17.89 10.59
C GLY A 80 -5.45 17.44 11.68
N THR A 81 -6.02 16.92 12.77
CA THR A 81 -5.31 16.71 14.04
C THR A 81 -4.23 15.64 13.93
N ASP A 82 -4.54 14.54 13.25
CA ASP A 82 -3.67 13.43 12.89
C ASP A 82 -2.38 13.89 12.19
N VAL A 83 -2.48 14.44 10.98
CA VAL A 83 -1.34 14.82 10.16
C VAL A 83 -0.52 15.96 10.79
N THR A 84 -1.17 16.86 11.53
CA THR A 84 -0.49 17.94 12.26
C THR A 84 0.34 17.38 13.42
N ALA A 85 -0.21 16.43 14.19
CA ALA A 85 0.50 15.77 15.27
C ALA A 85 1.65 14.88 14.74
N ASP A 86 1.45 14.15 13.65
CA ASP A 86 2.53 13.33 13.06
C ASP A 86 3.68 14.18 12.48
N ALA A 87 3.36 15.33 11.87
CA ALA A 87 4.37 16.31 11.46
C ALA A 87 5.16 16.86 12.67
N ALA A 88 4.48 17.18 13.78
CA ALA A 88 5.15 17.60 15.02
C ALA A 88 6.12 16.53 15.55
N ALA A 89 5.72 15.26 15.53
CA ALA A 89 6.57 14.14 15.91
C ALA A 89 7.81 14.02 15.01
N ALA A 90 7.66 14.21 13.69
CA ALA A 90 8.77 14.20 12.74
C ALA A 90 9.78 15.32 13.04
N PHE A 91 9.30 16.54 13.24
CA PHE A 91 10.14 17.68 13.63
C PHE A 91 10.88 17.44 14.94
N ALA A 92 10.21 16.90 15.95
CA ALA A 92 10.84 16.60 17.24
C ALA A 92 11.91 15.51 17.14
N ALA A 93 11.62 14.39 16.47
CA ALA A 93 12.57 13.29 16.29
C ALA A 93 13.80 13.72 15.48
N CYS A 94 13.61 14.51 14.42
CA CYS A 94 14.73 14.95 13.58
C CYS A 94 15.52 16.09 14.23
N SER A 95 14.89 16.97 15.04
CA SER A 95 15.60 17.93 15.88
C SER A 95 16.61 17.23 16.80
N LEU A 96 16.17 16.16 17.47
CA LEU A 96 17.04 15.32 18.31
C LEU A 96 18.20 14.73 17.51
N LEU A 97 17.95 14.20 16.30
CA LEU A 97 19.01 13.64 15.45
C LEU A 97 20.07 14.69 15.10
N TYR A 98 19.63 15.89 14.69
CA TYR A 98 20.57 16.97 14.35
C TYR A 98 21.35 17.48 15.55
N ARG A 99 20.71 17.58 16.70
CA ARG A 99 21.37 17.99 17.95
C ARG A 99 22.41 16.96 18.40
N ASP A 100 22.02 15.68 18.43
CA ASP A 100 22.76 14.65 19.16
C ASP A 100 23.75 13.87 18.28
N LYS A 101 23.51 13.77 16.97
CA LYS A 101 24.30 12.91 16.06
C LYS A 101 24.90 13.63 14.85
N LEU A 102 24.13 14.51 14.19
CA LEU A 102 24.62 15.25 13.01
C LEU A 102 25.28 16.59 13.37
N HIS A 103 25.24 16.98 14.64
CA HIS A 103 25.93 18.14 15.21
C HIS A 103 25.60 19.49 14.54
N ASP A 104 24.33 19.71 14.17
CA ASP A 104 23.82 20.98 13.64
C ASP A 104 22.76 21.57 14.61
N PRO A 105 23.19 22.21 15.70
CA PRO A 105 22.28 22.71 16.74
C PRO A 105 21.38 23.85 16.26
N THR A 106 21.79 24.61 15.23
CA THR A 106 21.00 25.72 14.67
C THR A 106 19.81 25.18 13.89
N TYR A 107 20.06 24.20 13.01
CA TYR A 107 18.97 23.53 12.31
C TYR A 107 18.09 22.74 13.29
N ALA A 108 18.68 22.04 14.26
CA ALA A 108 17.94 21.36 15.32
C ALA A 108 16.98 22.30 16.07
N ALA A 109 17.42 23.51 16.42
CA ALA A 109 16.57 24.52 17.06
C ALA A 109 15.41 24.97 16.16
N THR A 110 15.67 25.15 14.86
CA THR A 110 14.62 25.45 13.87
C THR A 110 13.57 24.35 13.85
N LEU A 111 14.00 23.09 13.75
CA LEU A 111 13.08 21.94 13.78
C LEU A 111 12.31 21.85 15.10
N ALA A 112 12.94 22.15 16.24
CA ALA A 112 12.27 22.16 17.54
C ALA A 112 11.16 23.22 17.61
N THR A 113 11.37 24.41 17.05
CA THR A 113 10.33 25.45 16.96
C THR A 113 9.10 24.95 16.19
N HIS A 114 9.31 24.37 15.00
CA HIS A 114 8.21 23.77 14.24
C HIS A 114 7.49 22.64 14.99
N ALA A 115 8.23 21.81 15.73
CA ALA A 115 7.64 20.76 16.58
C ALA A 115 6.71 21.34 17.65
N THR A 116 7.17 22.39 18.36
CA THR A 116 6.40 23.09 19.39
C THR A 116 5.14 23.75 18.82
N ASP A 117 5.25 24.41 17.67
CA ASP A 117 4.12 25.08 17.03
C ASP A 117 3.07 24.08 16.55
N LEU A 118 3.49 23.01 15.88
CA LEU A 118 2.58 21.99 15.34
C LEU A 118 1.91 21.15 16.43
N VAL A 119 2.62 20.80 17.52
CA VAL A 119 1.96 20.09 18.64
C VAL A 119 0.93 20.99 19.31
N HIS A 120 1.22 22.29 19.44
CA HIS A 120 0.26 23.25 19.96
C HIS A 120 -0.96 23.38 19.05
N LEU A 121 -0.75 23.47 17.74
CA LEU A 121 -1.83 23.53 16.75
C LEU A 121 -2.71 22.28 16.78
N ALA A 122 -2.11 21.08 16.81
CA ALA A 122 -2.83 19.82 16.88
C ALA A 122 -3.70 19.70 18.14
N GLU A 123 -3.22 20.20 19.28
CA GLU A 123 -3.95 20.15 20.55
C GLU A 123 -5.06 21.21 20.66
N THR A 124 -4.87 22.40 20.08
CA THR A 124 -5.76 23.55 20.31
C THR A 124 -6.75 23.83 19.18
N ALA A 125 -6.49 23.39 17.96
CA ALA A 125 -7.40 23.54 16.84
C ALA A 125 -8.61 22.62 17.00
N LEU A 126 -9.81 23.19 17.07
CA LEU A 126 -11.06 22.45 17.31
C LEU A 126 -12.03 22.58 16.13
N PRO A 127 -12.85 21.55 15.85
CA PRO A 127 -12.89 20.25 16.54
C PRO A 127 -11.66 19.38 16.19
N HIS A 128 -11.23 18.50 17.09
CA HIS A 128 -10.27 17.46 16.72
C HIS A 128 -10.91 16.52 15.70
N GLN A 129 -10.26 16.34 14.55
CA GLN A 129 -10.78 15.57 13.43
C GLN A 129 -9.65 15.09 12.52
N VAL A 130 -9.94 14.04 11.76
CA VAL A 130 -9.02 13.50 10.75
C VAL A 130 -8.89 14.43 9.55
N TYR A 131 -7.67 14.59 9.01
CA TYR A 131 -7.36 15.61 8.00
C TYR A 131 -8.14 15.47 6.70
N GLN A 132 -8.55 14.26 6.31
CA GLN A 132 -9.35 14.05 5.11
C GLN A 132 -10.77 14.64 5.21
N THR A 133 -11.21 15.05 6.42
CA THR A 133 -12.43 15.87 6.59
C THR A 133 -12.27 17.25 5.93
N VAL A 134 -11.05 17.80 5.97
CA VAL A 134 -10.70 19.11 5.38
C VAL A 134 -10.14 18.96 3.97
N VAL A 135 -9.41 17.87 3.71
CA VAL A 135 -8.78 17.55 2.43
C VAL A 135 -9.36 16.22 1.89
N PRO A 136 -10.58 16.21 1.34
CA PRO A 136 -11.24 14.96 0.93
C PRO A 136 -10.46 14.13 -0.08
N THR A 137 -9.65 14.78 -0.93
CA THR A 137 -8.78 14.13 -1.94
C THR A 137 -7.77 13.17 -1.32
N ALA A 138 -7.45 13.32 -0.03
CA ALA A 138 -6.53 12.41 0.64
C ALA A 138 -7.14 11.02 0.92
N SER A 139 -8.48 10.91 0.88
CA SER A 139 -9.21 9.67 1.17
C SER A 139 -8.97 8.56 0.14
N CYS A 140 -8.50 8.90 -1.07
CA CYS A 140 -8.15 7.92 -2.10
C CYS A 140 -7.05 6.96 -1.66
N CYS A 141 -6.14 7.46 -0.84
CA CYS A 141 -4.78 6.95 -0.83
C CYS A 141 -4.26 6.77 0.60
N TYR A 142 -4.40 7.80 1.44
CA TYR A 142 -3.93 7.78 2.83
C TYR A 142 -5.04 8.24 3.80
N PRO A 143 -6.22 7.56 3.83
CA PRO A 143 -7.29 7.92 4.76
C PRO A 143 -6.93 7.59 6.20
N SER A 144 -6.99 8.56 7.11
CA SER A 144 -6.74 8.30 8.53
C SER A 144 -7.90 7.59 9.22
N ALA A 145 -7.61 6.61 10.09
CA ALA A 145 -8.61 5.96 10.94
C ALA A 145 -8.90 6.72 12.25
N GLY A 146 -8.07 7.70 12.62
CA GLY A 146 -8.15 8.41 13.89
C GLY A 146 -6.97 9.36 14.11
N PHE A 147 -6.96 10.02 15.27
CA PHE A 147 -5.92 11.00 15.62
C PHE A 147 -5.34 10.82 17.03
N GLN A 148 -5.84 9.83 17.79
CA GLN A 148 -5.47 9.68 19.20
C GLN A 148 -4.06 9.11 19.35
N ASP A 149 -3.67 8.18 18.48
CA ASP A 149 -2.34 7.61 18.46
C ASP A 149 -1.30 8.61 17.92
N GLU A 150 -1.64 9.49 16.96
CA GLU A 150 -0.76 10.59 16.55
C GLU A 150 -0.58 11.62 17.65
N LEU A 151 -1.63 11.99 18.38
CA LEU A 151 -1.51 12.87 19.55
C LEU A 151 -0.61 12.24 20.62
N ALA A 152 -0.77 10.94 20.88
CA ALA A 152 0.11 10.20 21.80
C ALA A 152 1.56 10.17 21.29
N TRP A 153 1.75 10.00 19.99
CA TRP A 153 3.04 9.97 19.31
C TRP A 153 3.76 11.31 19.36
N ALA A 154 3.08 12.40 19.01
CA ALA A 154 3.60 13.76 19.12
C ALA A 154 3.99 14.08 20.56
N ALA A 155 3.12 13.79 21.53
CA ALA A 155 3.41 14.01 22.95
C ALA A 155 4.62 13.19 23.43
N ALA A 156 4.76 11.92 23.01
CA ALA A 156 5.91 11.10 23.36
C ALA A 156 7.24 11.66 22.81
N TRP A 157 7.26 12.14 21.57
CA TRP A 157 8.44 12.78 20.99
C TRP A 157 8.74 14.14 21.61
N MET A 158 7.72 14.95 21.90
CA MET A 158 7.90 16.22 22.61
C MET A 158 8.42 15.99 24.03
N TYR A 159 8.03 14.90 24.69
CA TYR A 159 8.62 14.51 25.97
C TYR A 159 10.10 14.15 25.80
N ARG A 160 10.48 13.37 24.79
CA ARG A 160 11.90 13.07 24.51
C ARG A 160 12.71 14.32 24.16
N LEU A 161 12.11 15.28 23.44
CA LEU A 161 12.77 16.51 23.02
C LEU A 161 13.01 17.47 24.19
N THR A 162 12.00 17.66 25.04
CA THR A 162 11.97 18.74 26.05
C THR A 162 12.25 18.25 27.47
N GLY A 163 11.98 16.99 27.78
CA GLY A 163 11.98 16.45 29.14
C GLY A 163 10.79 16.89 30.00
N ASP A 164 9.84 17.66 29.45
CA ASP A 164 8.68 18.15 30.21
C ASP A 164 7.68 17.02 30.50
N ALA A 165 7.46 16.75 31.79
CA ALA A 165 6.55 15.72 32.27
C ALA A 165 5.09 15.95 31.85
N ALA A 166 4.69 17.18 31.48
CA ALA A 166 3.37 17.46 30.93
C ALA A 166 3.13 16.68 29.63
N TYR A 167 4.13 16.60 28.75
CA TYR A 167 4.04 15.79 27.53
C TYR A 167 3.99 14.30 27.84
N SER A 168 4.73 13.81 28.85
CA SER A 168 4.61 12.42 29.29
C SER A 168 3.20 12.09 29.80
N ALA A 169 2.56 13.02 30.51
CA ALA A 169 1.19 12.84 31.00
C ALA A 169 0.18 12.83 29.85
N LYS A 170 0.34 13.74 28.87
CA LYS A 170 -0.47 13.77 27.65
C LYS A 170 -0.34 12.50 26.82
N ALA A 171 0.88 12.00 26.61
CA ALA A 171 1.10 10.73 25.91
C ALA A 171 0.33 9.57 26.58
N ALA A 172 0.33 9.53 27.92
CA ALA A 172 -0.44 8.54 28.67
C ALA A 172 -1.95 8.73 28.52
N GLN A 173 -2.44 9.97 28.58
CA GLN A 173 -3.87 10.31 28.42
C GLN A 173 -4.38 9.95 27.02
N TYR A 174 -3.69 10.37 25.97
CA TYR A 174 -4.07 10.05 24.59
C TYR A 174 -4.04 8.56 24.35
N THR A 175 -3.02 7.85 24.84
CA THR A 175 -2.96 6.38 24.78
C THR A 175 -4.16 5.71 25.46
N ASP A 176 -4.60 6.21 26.61
CA ASP A 176 -5.76 5.64 27.32
C ASP A 176 -7.09 5.96 26.61
N ALA A 177 -7.11 6.98 25.76
CA ALA A 177 -8.27 7.34 24.93
C ALA A 177 -8.34 6.52 23.62
N ILE A 178 -7.28 5.79 23.27
CA ILE A 178 -7.28 4.94 22.08
C ILE A 178 -8.25 3.77 22.29
N ASN A 179 -9.15 3.58 21.33
CA ASN A 179 -10.22 2.60 21.41
C ASN A 179 -9.97 1.41 20.48
N HIS A 180 -9.16 0.45 20.93
CA HIS A 180 -8.82 -0.79 20.20
C HIS A 180 -9.92 -1.88 20.26
N LYS A 181 -11.18 -1.53 20.03
CA LYS A 181 -12.34 -2.45 20.16
C LYS A 181 -12.28 -3.71 19.29
N ALA A 182 -11.53 -3.70 18.18
CA ALA A 182 -11.48 -4.81 17.22
C ALA A 182 -10.22 -5.68 17.31
N VAL A 183 -9.07 -5.11 17.71
CA VAL A 183 -7.77 -5.80 17.75
C VAL A 183 -6.97 -5.30 18.96
N ASP A 184 -6.69 -6.19 19.91
CA ASP A 184 -6.04 -5.86 21.20
C ASP A 184 -4.57 -5.40 21.07
N THR A 185 -3.95 -5.65 19.92
CA THR A 185 -2.58 -5.23 19.59
C THR A 185 -2.51 -5.02 18.07
N PRO A 186 -2.89 -3.82 17.57
CA PRO A 186 -2.93 -3.59 16.15
C PRO A 186 -1.51 -3.55 15.56
N PRO A 187 -1.34 -3.96 14.29
CA PRO A 187 -0.04 -3.89 13.62
C PRO A 187 0.29 -2.43 13.31
N THR A 188 1.57 -2.08 13.42
CA THR A 188 2.09 -0.75 13.13
C THR A 188 2.08 -0.45 11.64
N ASN A 189 1.63 0.74 11.25
CA ASN A 189 1.81 1.27 9.90
C ASN A 189 1.85 2.82 9.94
N TRP A 190 1.72 3.46 8.78
CA TRP A 190 1.70 4.93 8.69
C TRP A 190 0.45 5.56 9.31
N ASP A 191 -0.62 4.80 9.58
CA ASP A 191 -1.89 5.25 10.17
C ASP A 191 -1.98 4.92 11.68
N GLU A 192 -1.42 3.80 12.14
CA GLU A 192 -1.50 3.32 13.54
C GLU A 192 -0.12 3.24 14.22
N LYS A 193 0.10 4.09 15.24
CA LYS A 193 1.40 4.30 15.91
C LYS A 193 1.46 3.81 17.36
N SER A 194 0.39 3.22 17.90
CA SER A 194 0.30 2.85 19.32
C SER A 194 1.49 2.03 19.82
N SER A 195 1.89 1.02 19.06
CA SER A 195 3.04 0.16 19.37
C SER A 195 4.37 0.93 19.46
N LEU A 196 4.57 1.90 18.57
CA LEU A 196 5.74 2.78 18.57
C LEU A 196 5.74 3.71 19.78
N VAL A 197 4.57 4.23 20.17
CA VAL A 197 4.40 4.99 21.43
C VAL A 197 4.78 4.12 22.63
N TYR A 198 4.33 2.86 22.68
CA TYR A 198 4.62 1.94 23.78
C TYR A 198 6.13 1.73 23.95
N VAL A 199 6.83 1.44 22.85
CA VAL A 199 8.29 1.20 22.86
C VAL A 199 9.07 2.47 23.17
N LEU A 200 8.67 3.62 22.60
CA LEU A 200 9.32 4.90 22.88
C LEU A 200 9.16 5.27 24.36
N MET A 201 7.92 5.26 24.88
CA MET A 201 7.63 5.63 26.26
C MET A 201 8.18 4.61 27.26
N HIS A 202 8.30 3.33 26.89
CA HIS A 202 9.04 2.36 27.70
C HIS A 202 10.47 2.81 27.94
N GLY A 203 11.19 3.30 26.93
CA GLY A 203 12.54 3.83 27.12
C GLY A 203 12.58 5.08 28.01
N LEU A 204 11.67 6.03 27.76
CA LEU A 204 11.70 7.37 28.37
C LEU A 204 11.22 7.44 29.82
N THR A 205 10.31 6.55 30.23
CA THR A 205 9.61 6.67 31.53
C THR A 205 10.22 5.85 32.66
N GLN A 206 11.45 5.38 32.47
CA GLN A 206 12.10 4.48 33.41
C GLN A 206 12.46 5.22 34.69
N GLY A 207 12.13 4.62 35.84
CA GLY A 207 12.25 5.26 37.14
C GLY A 207 11.14 6.27 37.46
N THR A 208 10.15 6.45 36.58
CA THR A 208 8.95 7.27 36.85
C THR A 208 7.78 6.41 37.33
N ALA A 209 6.73 7.04 37.86
CA ALA A 209 5.51 6.35 38.30
C ALA A 209 4.79 5.55 37.19
N ASN A 210 4.97 5.93 35.92
CA ASN A 210 4.34 5.28 34.77
C ASN A 210 5.18 4.16 34.15
N ALA A 211 6.38 3.87 34.66
CA ALA A 211 7.28 2.87 34.10
C ALA A 211 6.62 1.49 33.91
N THR A 212 5.83 1.05 34.90
CA THR A 212 5.14 -0.25 34.86
C THR A 212 4.06 -0.30 33.77
N LYS A 213 3.34 0.81 33.52
CA LYS A 213 2.33 0.90 32.44
C LYS A 213 3.00 0.67 31.09
N TRP A 214 4.03 1.44 30.79
CA TRP A 214 4.69 1.40 29.49
C TRP A 214 5.47 0.11 29.27
N SER A 215 6.12 -0.43 30.31
CA SER A 215 6.73 -1.75 30.25
C SER A 215 5.71 -2.84 29.94
N ARG A 216 4.55 -2.83 30.60
CA ARG A 216 3.48 -3.79 30.30
C ARG A 216 2.98 -3.68 28.85
N LEU A 217 2.77 -2.47 28.33
CA LEU A 217 2.28 -2.25 26.97
C LEU A 217 3.32 -2.66 25.91
N ALA A 218 4.58 -2.24 26.07
CA ALA A 218 5.65 -2.58 25.14
C ALA A 218 5.93 -4.09 25.12
N THR A 219 6.01 -4.73 26.29
CA THR A 219 6.19 -6.18 26.39
C THR A 219 5.00 -6.93 25.83
N LYS A 220 3.76 -6.49 26.09
CA LYS A 220 2.55 -7.12 25.50
C LYS A 220 2.61 -7.10 23.97
N TYR A 221 2.94 -5.94 23.38
CA TYR A 221 3.11 -5.82 21.92
C TYR A 221 4.19 -6.79 21.42
N ALA A 222 5.39 -6.74 22.00
CA ALA A 222 6.51 -7.57 21.54
C ALA A 222 6.24 -9.07 21.69
N GLU A 223 5.65 -9.52 22.80
CA GLU A 223 5.29 -10.93 22.99
C GLU A 223 4.21 -11.40 21.99
N PHE A 224 3.22 -10.55 21.68
CA PHE A 224 2.27 -10.84 20.61
C PHE A 224 2.97 -10.93 19.25
N THR A 225 3.90 -10.02 18.95
CA THR A 225 4.60 -9.99 17.67
C THR A 225 5.51 -11.19 17.46
N VAL A 226 6.26 -11.64 18.48
CA VAL A 226 7.15 -12.81 18.36
C VAL A 226 6.40 -14.14 18.44
N ASN A 227 5.19 -14.15 19.01
CA ASN A 227 4.28 -15.30 19.05
C ASN A 227 2.91 -14.92 18.47
N PRO A 228 2.83 -14.62 17.16
CA PRO A 228 1.64 -14.05 16.55
C PRO A 228 0.45 -15.00 16.65
N SER A 229 -0.70 -14.39 16.92
CA SER A 229 -2.01 -15.01 16.80
C SER A 229 -2.93 -14.08 16.00
N LYS A 230 -4.12 -14.56 15.63
CA LYS A 230 -5.06 -13.80 14.80
C LYS A 230 -5.25 -12.37 15.35
N PRO A 231 -5.16 -11.33 14.50
CA PRO A 231 -5.15 -11.37 13.03
C PRO A 231 -3.77 -11.55 12.39
N CYS A 232 -2.70 -11.81 13.14
CA CYS A 232 -1.36 -12.01 12.59
C CYS A 232 -0.93 -13.49 12.65
N ALA A 233 0.03 -13.85 11.82
CA ALA A 233 0.64 -15.17 11.77
C ALA A 233 2.03 -15.08 11.13
N PHE A 234 2.78 -16.20 11.18
CA PHE A 234 3.91 -16.39 10.28
C PHE A 234 3.43 -17.06 8.98
N THR A 235 3.94 -16.59 7.84
CA THR A 235 3.86 -17.34 6.57
C THR A 235 4.64 -18.66 6.68
N PRO A 236 4.42 -19.63 5.78
CA PRO A 236 5.25 -20.84 5.73
C PRO A 236 6.77 -20.58 5.70
N GLY A 237 7.19 -19.49 5.05
CA GLY A 237 8.58 -19.02 4.97
C GLY A 237 9.07 -18.21 6.16
N GLY A 238 8.21 -17.91 7.15
CA GLY A 238 8.59 -17.25 8.41
C GLY A 238 8.43 -15.72 8.44
N MET A 239 7.74 -15.13 7.45
CA MET A 239 7.44 -13.70 7.45
C MET A 239 6.29 -13.38 8.41
N TYR A 240 6.44 -12.32 9.20
CA TYR A 240 5.37 -11.77 10.02
C TYR A 240 4.32 -11.13 9.12
N TYR A 241 3.09 -11.66 9.16
CA TYR A 241 2.02 -11.30 8.24
C TYR A 241 0.72 -11.08 9.01
N CYS A 242 0.10 -9.90 8.84
CA CYS A 242 -1.15 -9.54 9.49
C CYS A 242 -2.29 -9.45 8.46
N TYR A 243 -3.28 -10.32 8.60
CA TYR A 243 -4.45 -10.36 7.73
C TYR A 243 -5.22 -9.04 7.81
N GLY A 244 -5.51 -8.44 6.65
CA GLY A 244 -6.18 -7.14 6.54
C GLY A 244 -5.24 -5.96 6.30
N LEU A 245 -3.93 -6.11 6.55
CA LEU A 245 -2.92 -5.08 6.24
C LEU A 245 -1.90 -5.60 5.22
N SER A 246 -1.23 -6.72 5.53
CA SER A 246 -0.15 -7.29 4.70
C SER A 246 -0.58 -7.77 3.31
N GLY A 247 -1.84 -7.61 2.92
CA GLY A 247 -2.31 -7.88 1.56
C GLY A 247 -1.88 -6.84 0.53
N GLU A 248 -1.40 -5.68 0.97
CA GLU A 248 -0.98 -4.56 0.11
C GLU A 248 0.50 -4.17 0.29
N ASP A 249 1.09 -4.50 1.45
CA ASP A 249 2.42 -4.01 1.84
C ASP A 249 3.12 -4.92 2.88
N SER A 250 3.06 -6.25 2.72
CA SER A 250 3.57 -7.22 3.70
C SER A 250 4.98 -6.90 4.25
N SER A 251 5.91 -6.47 3.39
CA SER A 251 7.28 -6.09 3.76
C SER A 251 7.32 -5.00 4.83
N VAL A 252 6.40 -4.04 4.74
CA VAL A 252 6.30 -2.86 5.61
C VAL A 252 5.81 -3.26 6.98
N VAL A 253 4.78 -4.10 7.04
CA VAL A 253 4.25 -4.66 8.29
C VAL A 253 5.35 -5.44 9.02
N ALA A 254 6.10 -6.29 8.30
CA ALA A 254 7.21 -7.05 8.87
C ALA A 254 8.36 -6.13 9.34
N ALA A 255 8.73 -5.12 8.55
CA ALA A 255 9.80 -4.17 8.88
C ALA A 255 9.44 -3.29 10.08
N ASN A 256 8.22 -2.78 10.16
CA ASN A 256 7.75 -1.99 11.30
C ASN A 256 7.74 -2.80 12.60
N ALA A 257 7.25 -4.05 12.54
CA ALA A 257 7.25 -4.95 13.68
C ALA A 257 8.69 -5.26 14.15
N ALA A 258 9.58 -5.60 13.22
CA ALA A 258 10.99 -5.85 13.52
C ALA A 258 11.68 -4.61 14.11
N PHE A 259 11.38 -3.41 13.59
CA PHE A 259 11.93 -2.14 14.07
C PHE A 259 11.54 -1.89 15.53
N ALA A 260 10.25 -1.95 15.86
CA ALA A 260 9.76 -1.73 17.21
C ALA A 260 10.32 -2.76 18.21
N VAL A 261 10.29 -4.06 17.86
CA VAL A 261 10.79 -5.15 18.71
C VAL A 261 12.31 -5.05 18.91
N GLN A 262 13.07 -4.69 17.87
CA GLN A 262 14.53 -4.55 17.97
C GLN A 262 14.95 -3.38 18.86
N ILE A 263 14.23 -2.26 18.80
CA ILE A 263 14.49 -1.12 19.70
C ILE A 263 14.20 -1.53 21.15
N LEU A 264 13.09 -2.22 21.41
CA LEU A 264 12.78 -2.71 22.75
C LEU A 264 13.87 -3.67 23.26
N ALA A 265 14.35 -4.59 22.43
CA ALA A 265 15.45 -5.49 22.79
C ALA A 265 16.73 -4.72 23.16
N SER A 266 17.07 -3.67 22.41
CA SER A 266 18.21 -2.80 22.71
C SER A 266 18.05 -2.04 24.02
N GLN A 267 16.84 -1.54 24.32
CA GLN A 267 16.52 -0.88 25.60
C GLN A 267 16.61 -1.85 26.79
N LEU A 268 16.17 -3.10 26.63
CA LEU A 268 16.30 -4.12 27.68
C LEU A 268 17.78 -4.49 27.91
N ARG A 269 18.57 -4.58 26.84
CA ARG A 269 20.00 -4.88 26.91
C ARG A 269 20.79 -3.80 27.64
N SER A 270 20.53 -2.52 27.36
CA SER A 270 21.24 -1.39 27.98
C SER A 270 21.00 -1.27 29.49
N LYS A 271 19.89 -1.82 29.99
CA LYS A 271 19.52 -1.81 31.42
C LYS A 271 20.09 -2.96 32.24
N GLY A 272 20.52 -4.05 31.59
CA GLY A 272 20.91 -5.29 32.27
C GLY A 272 22.38 -5.68 32.13
N GLY A 273 23.05 -5.31 31.03
CA GLY A 273 24.43 -5.77 30.73
C GLY A 273 24.61 -7.29 30.96
N SER A 274 25.82 -7.74 31.31
CA SER A 274 26.13 -9.15 31.66
C SER A 274 25.60 -9.60 33.04
N LYS A 275 24.67 -8.87 33.67
CA LYS A 275 24.07 -9.19 34.99
C LYS A 275 22.54 -9.33 34.94
N SER A 276 21.94 -9.30 33.75
CA SER A 276 20.51 -9.45 33.57
C SER A 276 20.00 -10.81 34.05
N ASP A 277 18.83 -10.80 34.67
CA ASP A 277 18.01 -11.98 34.95
C ASP A 277 17.96 -12.90 33.70
N PRO A 278 18.20 -14.21 33.83
CA PRO A 278 18.14 -15.16 32.72
C PRO A 278 16.85 -15.09 31.90
N SER A 279 15.72 -14.74 32.53
CA SER A 279 14.44 -14.55 31.83
C SER A 279 14.43 -13.34 30.89
N VAL A 280 15.11 -12.25 31.28
CA VAL A 280 15.28 -11.05 30.46
C VAL A 280 16.25 -11.33 29.30
N VAL A 281 17.32 -12.08 29.56
CA VAL A 281 18.24 -12.53 28.49
C VAL A 281 17.48 -13.35 27.45
N ALA A 282 16.72 -14.35 27.89
CA ALA A 282 15.91 -15.17 27.00
C ALA A 282 14.85 -14.36 26.24
N GLN A 283 14.31 -13.29 26.83
CA GLN A 283 13.40 -12.37 26.16
C GLN A 283 14.11 -11.58 25.05
N ILE A 284 15.26 -10.99 25.36
CA ILE A 284 16.10 -10.26 24.37
C ILE A 284 16.45 -11.18 23.20
N GLU A 285 16.88 -12.41 23.47
CA GLU A 285 17.23 -13.38 22.43
C GLU A 285 16.05 -13.72 21.50
N ARG A 286 14.83 -13.85 22.05
CA ARG A 286 13.62 -14.06 21.22
C ARG A 286 13.33 -12.85 20.33
N TYR A 287 13.47 -11.64 20.88
CA TYR A 287 13.19 -10.40 20.17
C TYR A 287 14.21 -10.15 19.06
N ASP A 288 15.50 -10.34 19.35
CA ASP A 288 16.56 -10.29 18.34
C ASP A 288 16.31 -11.33 17.26
N LYS A 289 16.03 -12.59 17.63
CA LYS A 289 15.78 -13.67 16.66
C LYS A 289 14.62 -13.34 15.73
N PHE A 290 13.54 -12.77 16.27
CA PHE A 290 12.42 -12.30 15.46
C PHE A 290 12.84 -11.20 14.48
N ALA A 291 13.42 -10.11 14.97
CA ALA A 291 13.79 -8.96 14.15
C ALA A 291 14.82 -9.34 13.07
N GLN A 292 15.85 -10.11 13.45
CA GLN A 292 16.85 -10.67 12.53
C GLN A 292 16.21 -11.57 11.47
N GLY A 293 15.26 -12.42 11.86
CA GLY A 293 14.50 -13.27 10.95
C GLY A 293 13.77 -12.46 9.88
N GLN A 294 13.08 -11.39 10.27
CA GLN A 294 12.37 -10.53 9.32
C GLN A 294 13.33 -9.77 8.39
N ILE A 295 14.42 -9.21 8.92
CA ILE A 295 15.43 -8.53 8.10
C ILE A 295 16.04 -9.48 7.07
N ARG A 296 16.43 -10.69 7.52
CA ARG A 296 16.99 -11.72 6.63
C ARG A 296 15.97 -12.19 5.59
N TYR A 297 14.71 -12.38 5.98
CA TYR A 297 13.64 -12.72 5.04
C TYR A 297 13.52 -11.67 3.93
N LEU A 298 13.48 -10.38 4.28
CA LEU A 298 13.43 -9.27 3.30
C LEU A 298 14.69 -9.19 2.43
N LEU A 299 15.83 -9.66 2.94
CA LEU A 299 17.12 -9.72 2.25
C LEU A 299 17.40 -11.06 1.53
N GLY A 300 16.40 -11.94 1.40
CA GLY A 300 16.46 -13.12 0.53
C GLY A 300 16.48 -14.47 1.24
N ASP A 301 16.42 -14.52 2.57
CA ASP A 301 16.23 -15.77 3.33
C ASP A 301 14.75 -16.17 3.36
N ASN A 302 14.20 -16.38 2.16
CA ASN A 302 12.81 -16.74 1.94
C ASN A 302 12.70 -17.89 0.92
N PRO A 303 11.51 -18.50 0.76
CA PRO A 303 11.32 -19.61 -0.17
C PRO A 303 11.68 -19.27 -1.63
N GLU A 304 11.44 -18.03 -2.05
CA GLU A 304 11.70 -17.52 -3.42
C GLU A 304 13.16 -17.10 -3.64
N LYS A 305 14.03 -17.18 -2.62
CA LYS A 305 15.43 -16.69 -2.66
C LYS A 305 15.54 -15.31 -3.30
N THR A 306 14.61 -14.43 -2.94
CA THR A 306 14.43 -13.11 -3.55
C THR A 306 14.62 -12.03 -2.50
N PRO A 307 15.67 -11.20 -2.56
CA PRO A 307 15.73 -10.00 -1.75
C PRO A 307 14.69 -9.02 -2.27
N TYR A 308 13.72 -8.65 -1.45
CA TYR A 308 12.65 -7.71 -1.80
C TYR A 308 13.13 -6.25 -1.89
N MET A 309 14.42 -6.01 -1.69
CA MET A 309 15.07 -4.75 -2.01
C MET A 309 15.55 -4.74 -3.48
N VAL A 310 15.16 -3.72 -4.22
CA VAL A 310 15.51 -3.54 -5.64
C VAL A 310 17.02 -3.32 -5.80
N GLY A 311 17.62 -4.04 -6.76
CA GLY A 311 18.98 -3.79 -7.23
C GLY A 311 20.14 -4.28 -6.36
N VAL A 312 19.89 -5.10 -5.33
CA VAL A 312 20.96 -5.67 -4.48
C VAL A 312 21.46 -7.03 -4.93
N HIS A 313 20.66 -7.75 -5.74
CA HIS A 313 21.00 -9.07 -6.27
C HIS A 313 20.32 -9.32 -7.62
N ALA A 314 20.79 -10.31 -8.38
CA ALA A 314 20.17 -10.70 -9.66
C ALA A 314 18.72 -11.21 -9.52
N ASN A 315 18.32 -11.64 -8.31
CA ASN A 315 16.95 -12.09 -8.02
C ASN A 315 16.06 -10.97 -7.48
N SER A 316 16.61 -9.78 -7.19
CA SER A 316 15.83 -8.61 -6.75
C SER A 316 14.68 -8.30 -7.72
N PRO A 317 13.59 -7.67 -7.26
CA PRO A 317 12.57 -7.14 -8.15
C PRO A 317 13.18 -6.25 -9.24
N VAL A 318 12.77 -6.48 -10.47
CA VAL A 318 13.20 -5.69 -11.64
C VAL A 318 12.08 -4.85 -12.23
N ASN A 319 10.83 -5.04 -11.78
CA ASN A 319 9.63 -4.33 -12.22
C ASN A 319 8.80 -3.79 -11.02
N PRO A 320 9.38 -3.01 -10.09
CA PRO A 320 8.60 -2.28 -9.10
C PRO A 320 7.54 -1.39 -9.77
N HIS A 321 6.38 -1.19 -9.14
CA HIS A 321 5.35 -0.26 -9.61
C HIS A 321 5.88 1.18 -9.49
N SER A 322 6.62 1.65 -10.50
CA SER A 322 7.21 2.99 -10.49
C SER A 322 7.20 3.61 -11.87
N ALA A 323 6.30 4.57 -12.08
CA ALA A 323 6.23 5.33 -13.33
C ALA A 323 7.56 6.02 -13.68
N LEU A 324 8.28 6.49 -12.66
CA LEU A 324 9.56 7.20 -12.79
C LEU A 324 10.68 6.28 -13.26
N ALA A 325 10.74 5.06 -12.72
CA ALA A 325 11.75 4.09 -13.11
C ALA A 325 11.44 3.43 -14.47
N ALA A 326 10.16 3.43 -14.88
CA ALA A 326 9.70 2.66 -16.01
C ALA A 326 10.36 3.10 -17.32
N GLY A 327 10.57 4.40 -17.49
CA GLY A 327 11.07 4.99 -18.74
C GLY A 327 10.08 4.91 -19.91
N GLY A 328 8.90 4.32 -19.68
CA GLY A 328 7.76 4.29 -20.60
C GLY A 328 6.72 5.36 -20.27
N ARG A 329 5.67 5.41 -21.08
CA ARG A 329 4.51 6.28 -20.89
C ARG A 329 3.22 5.52 -21.15
N GLY A 330 2.16 5.89 -20.44
CA GLY A 330 0.82 5.35 -20.62
C GLY A 330 0.48 4.22 -19.66
N ALA A 331 -0.58 4.43 -18.87
CA ALA A 331 -1.04 3.48 -17.85
C ALA A 331 -1.52 2.14 -18.46
N ASP A 332 -2.06 2.17 -19.68
CA ASP A 332 -2.55 0.97 -20.37
C ASP A 332 -1.44 0.00 -20.80
N SER A 333 -0.19 0.46 -20.81
CA SER A 333 0.99 -0.32 -21.21
C SER A 333 1.96 -0.58 -20.06
N VAL A 334 1.48 -0.45 -18.81
CA VAL A 334 2.32 -0.51 -17.61
C VAL A 334 3.21 -1.75 -17.55
N ASP A 335 2.73 -2.92 -17.98
CA ASP A 335 3.53 -4.16 -17.95
C ASP A 335 4.32 -4.42 -19.24
N THR A 336 3.95 -3.78 -20.35
CA THR A 336 4.40 -4.19 -21.68
C THR A 336 5.39 -3.22 -22.32
N TRP A 337 5.38 -1.94 -21.93
CA TRP A 337 6.27 -0.95 -22.55
C TRP A 337 6.89 0.06 -21.56
N PRO A 338 8.23 0.11 -21.49
CA PRO A 338 9.17 -0.95 -21.92
C PRO A 338 8.96 -2.21 -21.05
N GLU A 339 9.27 -3.42 -21.54
CA GLU A 339 9.02 -4.70 -20.82
C GLU A 339 9.65 -4.78 -19.42
N LYS A 340 10.77 -4.08 -19.21
CA LYS A 340 11.43 -3.93 -17.91
C LYS A 340 11.62 -2.46 -17.59
N GLU A 341 11.77 -2.13 -16.31
CA GLU A 341 12.19 -0.79 -15.89
C GLU A 341 13.43 -0.32 -16.67
N ALA A 342 13.37 0.89 -17.21
CA ALA A 342 14.54 1.51 -17.84
C ALA A 342 15.61 1.90 -16.82
N HIS A 343 15.20 2.13 -15.56
CA HIS A 343 16.07 2.55 -14.48
C HIS A 343 15.94 1.62 -13.27
N VAL A 344 17.08 1.26 -12.68
CA VAL A 344 17.08 0.47 -11.44
C VAL A 344 16.84 1.40 -10.26
N LEU A 345 15.67 1.29 -9.62
CA LEU A 345 15.33 2.04 -8.40
C LEU A 345 16.02 1.45 -7.16
N LYS A 346 17.35 1.52 -7.14
CA LYS A 346 18.19 0.85 -6.13
C LYS A 346 17.77 1.19 -4.70
N GLY A 347 17.65 0.16 -3.86
CA GLY A 347 17.35 0.31 -2.44
C GLY A 347 15.87 0.40 -2.10
N ALA A 348 14.97 0.55 -3.10
CA ALA A 348 13.53 0.54 -2.85
C ALA A 348 13.10 -0.84 -2.32
N LEU A 349 12.35 -0.83 -1.21
CA LEU A 349 11.71 -2.04 -0.69
C LEU A 349 10.33 -2.16 -1.35
N VAL A 350 10.06 -3.30 -1.99
CA VAL A 350 8.74 -3.55 -2.58
C VAL A 350 7.73 -4.03 -1.54
N GLY A 351 6.43 -3.90 -1.83
CA GLY A 351 5.32 -4.35 -0.98
C GLY A 351 5.47 -5.76 -0.44
N GLY A 352 6.04 -6.69 -1.21
CA GLY A 352 6.45 -8.00 -0.72
C GLY A 352 5.51 -9.15 -1.13
N PRO A 353 5.72 -10.36 -0.60
CA PRO A 353 4.99 -11.55 -1.03
C PRO A 353 3.58 -11.62 -0.42
N ASP A 354 2.76 -12.52 -0.97
CA ASP A 354 1.49 -12.91 -0.36
C ASP A 354 1.68 -13.81 0.88
N LYS A 355 0.57 -14.14 1.55
CA LYS A 355 0.54 -15.01 2.74
C LYS A 355 1.17 -16.41 2.58
N ASN A 356 1.44 -16.85 1.36
CA ASN A 356 2.08 -18.14 1.05
C ASN A 356 3.52 -17.94 0.52
N ASP A 357 4.12 -16.79 0.79
CA ASP A 357 5.49 -16.43 0.39
C ASP A 357 5.67 -16.25 -1.12
N ARG A 358 4.58 -16.07 -1.89
CA ARG A 358 4.67 -15.93 -3.35
C ARG A 358 4.75 -14.47 -3.75
N PHE A 359 5.72 -14.16 -4.62
CA PHE A 359 5.95 -12.82 -5.15
C PHE A 359 5.90 -12.80 -6.68
N LEU A 360 5.10 -11.88 -7.23
CA LEU A 360 4.91 -11.67 -8.65
C LEU A 360 5.43 -10.29 -9.05
N ASP A 361 6.59 -10.29 -9.69
CA ASP A 361 7.35 -9.11 -10.13
C ASP A 361 6.75 -8.50 -11.40
N GLN A 362 5.59 -7.89 -11.22
CA GLN A 362 4.80 -7.21 -12.26
C GLN A 362 4.45 -5.81 -11.78
N ARG A 363 4.65 -4.81 -12.63
CA ARG A 363 4.33 -3.43 -12.29
C ARG A 363 2.85 -3.27 -11.94
N SER A 364 1.94 -3.85 -12.71
CA SER A 364 0.50 -3.73 -12.43
C SER A 364 0.06 -4.35 -11.08
N ASN A 365 0.88 -5.24 -10.50
CA ASN A 365 0.62 -5.84 -9.19
C ASN A 365 1.15 -4.96 -8.05
N TRP A 366 0.65 -3.73 -7.97
CA TRP A 366 1.05 -2.73 -6.98
C TRP A 366 1.04 -3.29 -5.55
N ARG A 367 0.08 -4.16 -5.19
CA ARG A 367 0.04 -4.84 -3.88
C ARG A 367 1.32 -5.57 -3.47
N GLN A 368 2.15 -5.97 -4.42
CA GLN A 368 3.42 -6.63 -4.13
C GLN A 368 4.60 -5.80 -4.62
N SER A 369 4.47 -5.10 -5.75
CA SER A 369 5.56 -4.40 -6.41
C SER A 369 5.62 -2.90 -6.12
N GLU A 370 4.64 -2.32 -5.42
CA GLU A 370 4.64 -0.91 -4.98
C GLU A 370 5.88 -0.59 -4.15
N VAL A 371 6.33 0.65 -4.27
CA VAL A 371 7.45 1.21 -3.52
C VAL A 371 7.02 2.56 -2.95
N ALA A 372 7.25 2.77 -1.66
CA ALA A 372 6.89 4.03 -1.01
C ALA A 372 7.91 4.42 0.07
N LEU A 373 7.83 5.68 0.52
CA LEU A 373 8.76 6.21 1.51
C LEU A 373 8.64 5.49 2.86
N ASP A 374 7.42 5.17 3.28
CA ASP A 374 7.13 4.47 4.53
C ASP A 374 7.60 3.01 4.50
N TYR A 375 7.73 2.40 3.31
CA TYR A 375 8.24 1.03 3.16
C TYR A 375 9.71 0.96 3.59
N ASN A 376 10.48 1.99 3.19
CA ASN A 376 11.90 2.10 3.49
C ASN A 376 12.19 2.68 4.88
N ALA A 377 11.29 3.48 5.45
CA ALA A 377 11.51 4.24 6.68
C ALA A 377 12.01 3.38 7.87
N PRO A 378 11.31 2.31 8.32
CA PRO A 378 11.82 1.46 9.39
C PRO A 378 13.04 0.65 8.96
N PHE A 379 13.13 0.28 7.68
CA PHE A 379 14.12 -0.66 7.19
C PHE A 379 15.52 -0.06 7.17
N THR A 380 15.68 1.23 6.87
CA THR A 380 16.97 1.92 6.93
C THR A 380 17.63 1.82 8.31
N GLY A 381 16.86 2.04 9.39
CA GLY A 381 17.33 1.86 10.77
C GLY A 381 17.70 0.41 11.08
N LEU A 382 16.89 -0.56 10.62
CA LEU A 382 17.20 -1.99 10.78
C LEU A 382 18.48 -2.41 10.05
N LEU A 383 18.74 -1.85 8.86
CA LEU A 383 19.99 -2.10 8.13
C LEU A 383 21.20 -1.49 8.84
N ALA A 384 21.06 -0.28 9.42
CA ALA A 384 22.10 0.28 10.27
C ALA A 384 22.39 -0.63 11.48
N TYR A 385 21.34 -1.15 12.13
CA TYR A 385 21.51 -2.15 13.19
C TYR A 385 22.21 -3.43 12.71
N GLN A 386 21.91 -3.92 11.50
CA GLN A 386 22.63 -5.05 10.91
C GLN A 386 24.12 -4.75 10.73
N VAL A 387 24.47 -3.57 10.22
CA VAL A 387 25.88 -3.19 10.03
C VAL A 387 26.64 -3.22 11.36
N MET A 388 25.99 -2.82 12.47
CA MET A 388 26.59 -2.84 13.80
C MET A 388 26.77 -4.25 14.38
N THR A 389 25.88 -5.19 14.06
CA THR A 389 25.70 -6.42 14.86
C THR A 389 25.82 -7.73 14.08
N ALA A 390 25.73 -7.70 12.75
CA ALA A 390 25.73 -8.89 11.92
C ALA A 390 27.06 -9.64 12.03
N ARG A 391 26.97 -10.95 12.25
CA ARG A 391 28.12 -11.87 12.27
C ARG A 391 28.25 -12.68 10.99
N GLU A 392 27.21 -12.66 10.17
CA GLU A 392 27.11 -13.37 8.90
C GLU A 392 26.81 -12.36 7.80
N PRO A 393 27.28 -12.61 6.56
CA PRO A 393 26.86 -11.79 5.43
C PRO A 393 25.34 -11.89 5.25
N PRO A 394 24.69 -10.83 4.76
CA PRO A 394 23.26 -10.87 4.49
C PRO A 394 22.94 -11.94 3.42
N PRO A 395 21.74 -12.53 3.45
CA PRO A 395 21.40 -13.68 2.61
C PRO A 395 21.62 -13.44 1.11
N TYR A 396 21.38 -12.23 0.61
CA TYR A 396 21.59 -11.89 -0.80
C TYR A 396 23.03 -12.06 -1.31
N VAL A 397 24.02 -12.18 -0.42
CA VAL A 397 25.43 -12.43 -0.79
C VAL A 397 25.68 -13.90 -1.17
N THR A 398 24.87 -14.82 -0.64
CA THR A 398 25.11 -16.27 -0.74
C THR A 398 24.05 -17.02 -1.53
N ILE A 399 22.89 -16.41 -1.81
CA ILE A 399 21.86 -17.03 -2.66
C ILE A 399 22.34 -17.16 -4.11
N PRO A 400 22.03 -18.28 -4.80
CA PRO A 400 22.34 -18.41 -6.22
C PRO A 400 21.45 -17.50 -7.08
N PRO A 401 21.94 -17.05 -8.25
CA PRO A 401 21.12 -16.35 -9.23
C PRO A 401 20.07 -17.29 -9.84
N GLY A 402 18.92 -16.73 -10.19
CA GLY A 402 17.72 -17.43 -10.64
C GLY A 402 16.76 -17.66 -9.48
N ARG A 403 15.53 -17.12 -9.59
CA ARG A 403 14.46 -17.46 -8.65
C ARG A 403 14.10 -18.94 -8.84
N PRO A 404 13.91 -19.72 -7.76
CA PRO A 404 13.27 -21.03 -7.87
C PRO A 404 11.99 -20.87 -8.68
N ASN A 405 11.76 -21.69 -9.71
CA ASN A 405 10.62 -21.54 -10.61
C ASN A 405 9.29 -21.65 -9.83
N ALA A 406 8.76 -20.53 -9.34
CA ALA A 406 7.41 -20.43 -8.87
C ALA A 406 6.50 -20.47 -10.10
N ALA A 407 6.02 -21.65 -10.45
CA ALA A 407 5.02 -21.79 -11.50
C ALA A 407 3.84 -20.84 -11.18
N ARG A 408 3.44 -19.99 -12.15
CA ARG A 408 2.28 -19.11 -12.02
C ARG A 408 1.11 -19.91 -11.47
N GLN A 409 0.57 -19.50 -10.33
CA GLN A 409 -0.54 -20.20 -9.67
C GLN A 409 -1.84 -19.42 -9.81
N VAL A 410 -2.95 -20.11 -10.09
CA VAL A 410 -4.32 -19.55 -10.12
C VAL A 410 -5.10 -20.23 -9.00
N ASN A 411 -5.70 -19.45 -8.09
CA ASN A 411 -6.43 -19.95 -6.91
C ASN A 411 -5.63 -20.94 -6.03
N GLY A 412 -4.31 -20.76 -5.93
CA GLY A 412 -3.44 -21.62 -5.12
C GLY A 412 -2.99 -22.92 -5.79
N LEU A 413 -3.34 -23.14 -7.06
CA LEU A 413 -2.86 -24.27 -7.86
C LEU A 413 -1.92 -23.77 -8.95
N ALA A 414 -0.80 -24.46 -9.19
CA ALA A 414 0.02 -24.19 -10.37
C ALA A 414 -0.84 -24.27 -11.64
N LEU A 415 -0.65 -23.33 -12.56
CA LEU A 415 -1.43 -23.25 -13.80
C LEU A 415 -1.42 -24.59 -14.56
N GLY A 416 -0.27 -25.28 -14.57
CA GLY A 416 -0.16 -26.63 -15.14
C GLY A 416 -1.08 -27.64 -14.44
N THR A 417 -1.14 -27.62 -13.10
CA THR A 417 -2.04 -28.48 -12.32
C THR A 417 -3.51 -28.15 -12.58
N LEU A 418 -3.87 -26.87 -12.65
CA LEU A 418 -5.23 -26.44 -12.97
C LEU A 418 -5.65 -26.94 -14.36
N ILE A 419 -4.77 -26.78 -15.37
CA ILE A 419 -4.99 -27.29 -16.72
C ILE A 419 -5.17 -28.82 -16.69
N SER A 420 -4.31 -29.55 -15.97
CA SER A 420 -4.43 -31.01 -15.84
C SER A 420 -5.73 -31.45 -15.16
N VAL A 421 -6.20 -30.74 -14.14
CA VAL A 421 -7.49 -31.01 -13.48
C VAL A 421 -8.65 -30.77 -14.45
N ILE A 422 -8.65 -29.62 -15.15
CA ILE A 422 -9.69 -29.29 -16.14
C ILE A 422 -9.74 -30.35 -17.25
N LEU A 423 -8.58 -30.72 -17.81
CA LEU A 423 -8.49 -31.75 -18.84
C LEU A 423 -8.97 -33.12 -18.34
N SER A 424 -8.66 -33.48 -17.09
CA SER A 424 -9.12 -34.73 -16.47
C SER A 424 -10.64 -34.73 -16.28
N CYS A 425 -11.22 -33.62 -15.83
CA CYS A 425 -12.67 -33.47 -15.71
C CYS A 425 -13.36 -33.57 -17.08
N LEU A 426 -12.84 -32.88 -18.11
CA LEU A 426 -13.37 -32.95 -19.47
C LEU A 426 -13.32 -34.38 -20.03
N PHE A 427 -12.21 -35.11 -19.78
CA PHE A 427 -12.08 -36.50 -20.20
C PHE A 427 -13.12 -37.40 -19.53
N VAL A 428 -13.35 -37.26 -18.22
CA VAL A 428 -14.37 -38.03 -17.49
C VAL A 428 -15.77 -37.73 -18.03
N VAL A 429 -16.09 -36.46 -18.29
CA VAL A 429 -17.39 -36.07 -18.87
C VAL A 429 -17.57 -36.68 -20.26
N MET A 430 -16.55 -36.63 -21.13
CA MET A 430 -16.62 -37.26 -22.45
C MET A 430 -16.76 -38.79 -22.36
N ALA A 431 -16.06 -39.44 -21.44
CA ALA A 431 -16.18 -40.88 -21.22
C ALA A 431 -17.59 -41.27 -20.74
N LEU A 432 -18.18 -40.48 -19.84
CA LEU A 432 -19.57 -40.67 -19.39
C LEU A 432 -20.58 -40.46 -20.51
N MET A 433 -20.41 -39.43 -21.35
CA MET A 433 -21.26 -39.20 -22.52
C MET A 433 -21.13 -40.33 -23.55
N ALA A 434 -19.91 -40.80 -23.82
CA ALA A 434 -19.67 -41.92 -24.70
C ALA A 434 -20.26 -43.23 -24.15
N GLY A 435 -20.15 -43.46 -22.84
CA GLY A 435 -20.78 -44.59 -22.16
C GLY A 435 -22.31 -44.52 -22.23
N ALA A 436 -22.90 -43.36 -21.92
CA ALA A 436 -24.35 -43.15 -22.03
C ALA A 436 -24.84 -43.33 -23.47
N TRP A 437 -24.10 -42.83 -24.45
CA TRP A 437 -24.38 -43.05 -25.87
C TRP A 437 -24.28 -44.53 -26.24
N PHE A 438 -23.26 -45.24 -25.75
CA PHE A 438 -23.08 -46.67 -26.00
C PHE A 438 -24.23 -47.51 -25.41
N PHE A 439 -24.64 -47.25 -24.17
CA PHE A 439 -25.74 -47.96 -23.53
C PHE A 439 -27.11 -47.59 -24.13
N LYS A 440 -27.30 -46.35 -24.56
CA LYS A 440 -28.52 -45.91 -25.24
C LYS A 440 -28.49 -46.13 -26.75
N ARG A 441 -27.41 -46.69 -27.32
CA ARG A 441 -27.24 -46.76 -28.79
C ARG A 441 -28.39 -47.53 -29.46
N ASP A 442 -28.86 -48.60 -28.84
CA ASP A 442 -29.89 -49.46 -29.43
C ASP A 442 -31.28 -48.84 -29.24
N GLN A 443 -31.52 -48.12 -28.13
CA GLN A 443 -32.71 -47.29 -27.93
C GLN A 443 -32.75 -46.10 -28.90
N LEU A 444 -31.60 -45.46 -29.15
CA LEU A 444 -31.48 -44.38 -30.13
C LEU A 444 -31.66 -44.91 -31.55
N ARG A 445 -31.06 -46.05 -31.91
CA ARG A 445 -31.24 -46.70 -33.22
C ARG A 445 -32.70 -47.07 -33.48
N THR A 446 -33.37 -47.66 -32.49
CA THR A 446 -34.80 -48.02 -32.58
C THR A 446 -35.68 -46.78 -32.68
N TRP A 447 -35.40 -45.72 -31.91
CA TRP A 447 -36.08 -44.43 -32.01
C TRP A 447 -35.89 -43.76 -33.38
N TRP A 448 -34.66 -43.76 -33.92
CA TRP A 448 -34.39 -43.25 -35.27
C TRP A 448 -35.09 -44.08 -36.36
N ALA A 449 -35.14 -45.40 -36.20
CA ALA A 449 -35.87 -46.29 -37.11
C ALA A 449 -37.39 -46.03 -37.06
N THR A 450 -37.98 -45.82 -35.87
CA THR A 450 -39.41 -45.48 -35.74
C THR A 450 -39.72 -44.11 -36.32
N ARG A 451 -38.81 -43.13 -36.13
CA ARG A 451 -38.95 -41.79 -36.71
C ARG A 451 -38.89 -41.82 -38.24
N LYS A 452 -38.02 -42.67 -38.81
CA LYS A 452 -37.92 -42.87 -40.27
C LYS A 452 -39.17 -43.55 -40.83
N ALA A 453 -39.73 -44.54 -40.13
CA ALA A 453 -40.97 -45.23 -40.50
C ALA A 453 -42.21 -44.31 -40.46
N ARG A 454 -42.34 -43.44 -39.45
CA ARG A 454 -43.39 -42.40 -39.40
C ARG A 454 -43.28 -41.40 -40.55
N ARG A 455 -42.07 -41.09 -40.99
CA ARG A 455 -41.84 -40.14 -42.11
C ARG A 455 -42.22 -40.76 -43.46
N SER A 456 -42.02 -42.08 -43.64
CA SER A 456 -42.46 -42.80 -44.84
C SER A 456 -43.98 -43.05 -44.90
N SER A 457 -44.66 -43.27 -43.76
CA SER A 457 -46.13 -43.40 -43.78
C SER A 457 -46.82 -42.07 -44.12
N ASN A 458 -46.30 -40.96 -43.58
CA ASN A 458 -46.84 -39.63 -43.88
C ASN A 458 -46.63 -39.20 -45.35
N MET A 459 -45.64 -39.75 -46.05
CA MET A 459 -45.48 -39.54 -47.50
C MET A 459 -46.49 -40.34 -48.33
N LEU A 460 -46.75 -41.60 -47.96
CA LEU A 460 -47.73 -42.48 -48.64
C LEU A 460 -49.18 -41.98 -48.50
N ASP A 461 -49.54 -41.35 -47.38
CA ASP A 461 -50.87 -40.74 -47.19
C ASP A 461 -51.02 -39.41 -47.97
N SER A 462 -49.91 -38.71 -48.26
CA SER A 462 -49.94 -37.49 -49.09
C SER A 462 -50.05 -37.77 -50.60
N GLU A 463 -49.55 -38.91 -51.08
CA GLU A 463 -49.69 -39.33 -52.49
C GLU A 463 -51.10 -39.80 -52.86
N LYS A 464 -51.91 -40.29 -51.90
CA LYS A 464 -53.31 -40.70 -52.16
C LYS A 464 -54.31 -39.54 -52.19
N ALA A 465 -53.94 -38.35 -51.69
CA ALA A 465 -54.84 -37.19 -51.62
C ALA A 465 -54.58 -36.12 -52.70
N GLY A 466 -53.54 -36.27 -53.53
CA GLY A 466 -53.07 -35.21 -54.44
C GLY A 466 -53.13 -35.50 -55.95
N ALA A 467 -53.70 -36.63 -56.38
CA ALA A 467 -53.67 -37.04 -57.79
C ALA A 467 -55.05 -36.99 -58.47
N VAL A 468 -55.26 -35.91 -59.26
CA VAL A 468 -56.02 -35.86 -60.52
C VAL A 468 -57.55 -35.77 -60.46
N ILE A 469 -58.08 -34.53 -60.43
CA ILE A 469 -59.26 -34.11 -61.20
C ILE A 469 -58.91 -32.78 -61.89
N ILE A 470 -58.60 -32.79 -63.19
CA ILE A 470 -58.92 -31.72 -64.17
C ILE A 470 -58.87 -32.36 -65.57
N ASP A 471 -60.00 -32.46 -66.28
CA ASP A 471 -60.27 -31.64 -67.48
C ASP A 471 -61.67 -31.92 -68.07
N ALA A 472 -62.41 -30.84 -68.38
CA ALA A 472 -63.16 -30.61 -69.62
C ALA A 472 -64.31 -29.58 -69.47
N SER A 473 -64.19 -28.51 -70.27
CA SER A 473 -65.23 -27.75 -70.98
C SER A 473 -66.30 -26.92 -70.23
N ASP A 474 -66.22 -25.60 -70.49
CA ASP A 474 -67.20 -24.78 -71.23
C ASP A 474 -67.85 -23.55 -70.55
N ALA A 475 -67.89 -22.49 -71.39
CA ALA A 475 -68.81 -21.35 -71.44
C ALA A 475 -68.84 -20.26 -70.34
N SER A 476 -68.30 -19.09 -70.74
CA SER A 476 -68.90 -17.74 -70.68
C SER A 476 -69.37 -17.15 -69.34
N GLY A 477 -68.90 -15.93 -69.03
CA GLY A 477 -69.65 -15.01 -68.17
C GLY A 477 -68.82 -14.04 -67.33
N VAL A 478 -68.53 -12.89 -67.92
CA VAL A 478 -68.41 -11.53 -67.37
C VAL A 478 -68.79 -11.32 -65.88
N THR A 479 -68.07 -10.36 -65.25
CA THR A 479 -68.39 -9.45 -64.11
C THR A 479 -67.73 -9.63 -62.72
N THR A 480 -66.95 -8.58 -62.40
CA THR A 480 -66.86 -7.80 -61.14
C THR A 480 -66.33 -8.42 -59.83
N ARG A 481 -65.18 -7.86 -59.40
CA ARG A 481 -64.95 -7.11 -58.15
C ARG A 481 -65.59 -7.69 -56.86
N SER A 482 -64.77 -8.18 -55.93
CA SER A 482 -64.47 -7.48 -54.65
C SER A 482 -63.94 -8.43 -53.56
N ARG A 483 -63.02 -7.85 -52.77
CA ARG A 483 -62.63 -8.11 -51.38
C ARG A 483 -63.32 -9.24 -50.61
N GLY A 484 -62.49 -10.01 -49.90
CA GLY A 484 -62.55 -10.01 -48.43
C GLY A 484 -62.49 -11.38 -47.74
N HIS A 485 -61.40 -11.64 -47.03
CA HIS A 485 -61.27 -12.40 -45.77
C HIS A 485 -59.84 -12.08 -45.27
N ARG A 486 -59.55 -11.43 -44.13
CA ARG A 486 -59.97 -11.53 -42.71
C ARG A 486 -59.72 -12.91 -42.06
N THR A 487 -58.70 -12.90 -41.19
CA THR A 487 -58.49 -13.69 -39.95
C THR A 487 -58.16 -15.18 -40.13
N LEU A 488 -57.12 -15.77 -39.54
CA LEU A 488 -56.65 -15.71 -38.15
C LEU A 488 -55.15 -16.05 -38.00
N ALA A 489 -54.59 -15.54 -36.91
CA ALA A 489 -53.22 -15.66 -36.45
C ALA A 489 -52.81 -17.07 -36.00
N LEU A 490 -51.51 -17.36 -36.11
CA LEU A 490 -50.81 -18.32 -35.25
C LEU A 490 -49.45 -17.73 -34.88
N ALA A 491 -49.19 -17.79 -33.57
CA ALA A 491 -48.11 -17.16 -32.84
C ALA A 491 -46.80 -17.96 -32.91
N ASP A 492 -45.73 -17.21 -32.66
CA ASP A 492 -44.33 -17.62 -32.50
C ASP A 492 -44.10 -18.55 -31.30
N ILE A 493 -43.12 -19.46 -31.47
CA ILE A 493 -42.36 -20.08 -30.37
C ILE A 493 -40.88 -20.17 -30.81
N GLU A 494 -40.07 -19.25 -30.30
CA GLU A 494 -38.66 -19.46 -29.95
C GLU A 494 -38.59 -19.69 -28.43
N SER A 495 -37.82 -20.67 -27.98
CA SER A 495 -37.51 -20.94 -26.55
C SER A 495 -35.99 -20.84 -26.38
N GLU A 496 -35.42 -19.91 -25.60
CA GLU A 496 -35.27 -19.90 -24.13
C GLU A 496 -34.59 -21.14 -23.54
N GLU A 497 -33.27 -21.01 -23.34
CA GLU A 497 -32.45 -21.75 -22.37
C GLU A 497 -31.89 -20.72 -21.38
N ASP A 498 -32.51 -20.59 -20.20
CA ASP A 498 -31.87 -19.99 -19.03
C ASP A 498 -32.67 -20.35 -17.77
N GLN A 499 -32.25 -21.39 -17.05
CA GLN A 499 -32.45 -21.54 -15.60
C GLN A 499 -31.46 -22.57 -15.05
N ILE A 500 -30.51 -22.10 -14.23
CA ILE A 500 -30.19 -22.58 -12.87
C ILE A 500 -29.00 -21.73 -12.38
N ASN A 501 -29.29 -20.73 -11.54
CA ASN A 501 -28.54 -20.45 -10.30
C ASN A 501 -29.07 -19.17 -9.65
N SER A 502 -30.00 -19.34 -8.70
CA SER A 502 -30.32 -18.35 -7.69
C SER A 502 -29.78 -18.82 -6.35
N LEU A 503 -28.81 -18.12 -5.77
CA LEU A 503 -28.81 -17.78 -4.35
C LEU A 503 -27.74 -16.71 -3.99
N VAL A 504 -28.25 -15.60 -3.43
CA VAL A 504 -27.63 -14.65 -2.48
C VAL A 504 -26.49 -13.75 -2.94
N VAL A 505 -26.81 -12.47 -3.20
CA VAL A 505 -26.12 -11.31 -2.59
C VAL A 505 -27.14 -10.17 -2.38
N ILE A 506 -27.21 -9.69 -1.14
CA ILE A 506 -27.82 -8.43 -0.73
C ILE A 506 -26.76 -7.33 -0.92
N THR A 507 -27.10 -6.19 -1.53
CA THR A 507 -26.66 -4.83 -1.09
C THR A 507 -27.28 -3.70 -1.94
N SER A 508 -28.00 -2.85 -1.21
CA SER A 508 -28.16 -1.38 -1.33
C SER A 508 -28.02 -0.68 -2.69
N SER A 509 -29.15 -0.14 -3.12
CA SER A 509 -29.39 0.89 -4.12
C SER A 509 -29.02 2.31 -3.67
N LEU A 510 -28.38 3.09 -4.56
CA LEU A 510 -28.68 4.52 -4.79
C LEU A 510 -28.60 4.83 -6.30
N PRO A 511 -29.54 5.60 -6.88
CA PRO A 511 -29.66 5.77 -8.32
C PRO A 511 -28.94 7.01 -8.86
N TYR A 512 -28.33 6.83 -10.03
CA TYR A 512 -27.84 7.86 -10.93
C TYR A 512 -29.01 8.31 -11.83
N SER A 513 -29.38 9.60 -11.84
CA SER A 513 -30.32 10.14 -12.83
C SER A 513 -29.59 11.10 -13.78
N SER A 514 -29.47 10.67 -15.03
CA SER A 514 -29.09 11.51 -16.16
C SER A 514 -30.32 12.26 -16.69
N ALA A 515 -30.23 13.58 -16.84
CA ALA A 515 -31.11 14.34 -17.71
C ALA A 515 -30.28 15.36 -18.50
N ASN A 516 -30.12 15.08 -19.80
CA ASN A 516 -29.64 16.04 -20.80
C ASN A 516 -30.77 17.02 -21.12
N GLY A 517 -30.45 18.31 -21.17
CA GLY A 517 -31.29 19.36 -21.71
C GLY A 517 -30.42 20.48 -22.27
N LEU A 518 -30.24 20.49 -23.60
CA LEU A 518 -29.66 21.58 -24.38
C LEU A 518 -30.62 22.78 -24.41
N GLY A 519 -30.10 24.00 -24.23
CA GLY A 519 -30.83 25.25 -24.42
C GLY A 519 -29.90 26.47 -24.36
N HIS A 520 -29.92 27.27 -25.42
CA HIS A 520 -29.03 28.37 -25.78
C HIS A 520 -29.06 29.64 -24.89
N ALA A 521 -27.91 30.34 -24.92
CA ALA A 521 -27.67 31.79 -24.95
C ALA A 521 -27.93 32.66 -23.70
N SER A 522 -26.89 33.31 -23.17
CA SER A 522 -26.55 34.74 -23.40
C SER A 522 -25.53 35.28 -22.37
N ASP A 523 -24.68 36.20 -22.85
CA ASP A 523 -23.85 37.22 -22.18
C ASP A 523 -23.68 37.20 -20.65
N SER A 524 -22.43 37.30 -20.19
CA SER A 524 -21.86 38.60 -19.76
C SER A 524 -20.50 38.48 -19.04
N THR A 525 -19.66 39.48 -19.35
CA THR A 525 -18.59 40.09 -18.54
C THR A 525 -17.32 39.29 -18.22
N ILE A 526 -16.33 39.55 -19.07
CA ILE A 526 -14.88 39.50 -18.85
C ILE A 526 -14.50 40.70 -17.97
N ASP A 527 -13.85 40.45 -16.83
CA ASP A 527 -13.05 41.47 -16.13
C ASP A 527 -11.56 41.08 -16.23
N THR A 528 -10.88 41.83 -17.09
CA THR A 528 -9.43 41.94 -17.17
C THR A 528 -8.91 42.78 -16.01
N TYR A 529 -7.88 42.33 -15.30
CA TYR A 529 -6.97 43.25 -14.60
C TYR A 529 -5.50 42.95 -14.91
N SER A 530 -4.82 44.06 -15.16
CA SER A 530 -3.53 44.27 -15.80
C SER A 530 -2.33 43.78 -15.01
N ALA A 531 -1.35 43.26 -15.76
CA ALA A 531 0.04 43.22 -15.38
C ALA A 531 0.63 44.65 -15.25
N GLY A 532 1.38 44.89 -14.19
CA GLY A 532 2.21 46.08 -14.00
C GLY A 532 3.61 45.66 -13.57
N ALA A 533 4.56 45.73 -14.50
CA ALA A 533 5.98 45.55 -14.25
C ALA A 533 6.59 46.80 -13.59
N SER A 534 7.47 46.62 -12.61
CA SER A 534 8.58 47.56 -12.34
C SER A 534 9.71 46.89 -11.52
N THR A 535 10.86 46.75 -12.17
CA THR A 535 12.22 46.84 -11.61
C THR A 535 12.82 48.16 -12.14
N PRO A 536 13.98 48.72 -11.70
CA PRO A 536 15.14 48.06 -11.06
C PRO A 536 15.91 48.89 -9.99
N GLY A 537 16.95 48.29 -9.37
CA GLY A 537 18.21 49.02 -9.11
C GLY A 537 18.99 48.78 -7.81
N SER A 538 20.30 48.60 -8.00
CA SER A 538 21.46 48.73 -7.07
C SER A 538 21.73 47.57 -6.09
N ALA A 539 22.91 46.93 -5.95
CA ALA A 539 24.35 47.18 -6.16
C ALA A 539 25.11 47.17 -4.80
N TYR A 540 26.13 46.31 -4.75
CA TYR A 540 27.12 45.97 -3.70
C TYR A 540 27.91 47.16 -3.09
N PRO A 541 28.60 47.03 -1.92
CA PRO A 541 29.96 46.41 -1.78
C PRO A 541 30.15 45.55 -0.49
N LEU A 542 30.85 44.40 -0.52
CA LEU A 542 32.31 44.17 -0.38
C LEU A 542 32.98 44.82 0.85
N LEU A 543 33.47 43.98 1.78
CA LEU A 543 34.52 44.30 2.76
C LEU A 543 35.43 43.08 3.02
N HIS A 544 36.69 43.21 2.62
CA HIS A 544 37.92 42.58 3.12
C HIS A 544 38.12 42.89 4.63
N ALA A 545 38.96 42.28 5.49
CA ALA A 545 40.01 41.24 5.55
C ALA A 545 40.16 40.89 7.07
N SER A 546 40.77 39.78 7.51
CA SER A 546 42.20 39.76 7.88
C SER A 546 42.69 38.39 8.38
N HIS A 547 43.95 38.09 8.06
CA HIS A 547 44.82 36.99 8.49
C HIS A 547 45.03 36.80 10.01
N ALA A 548 45.25 35.55 10.44
CA ALA A 548 46.31 35.11 11.38
C ALA A 548 46.40 33.56 11.33
N SER A 549 47.40 32.95 10.71
CA SER A 549 48.71 32.54 11.27
C SER A 549 48.65 31.40 12.29
N LEU A 550 49.14 30.22 11.86
CA LEU A 550 49.51 29.05 12.66
C LEU A 550 50.57 29.39 13.74
N PRO A 551 50.77 28.50 14.74
CA PRO A 551 51.93 27.61 14.59
C PRO A 551 51.69 26.15 15.01
N SER A 552 52.44 25.29 14.33
CA SER A 552 52.76 23.91 14.70
C SER A 552 53.62 23.83 15.96
N ALA A 553 53.40 22.82 16.81
CA ALA A 553 54.47 22.15 17.53
C ALA A 553 54.07 20.71 17.87
N SER A 554 54.91 19.80 17.40
CA SER A 554 55.00 18.38 17.71
C SER A 554 55.56 18.10 19.10
N GLU A 555 55.30 16.88 19.59
CA GLU A 555 56.10 16.00 20.48
C GLU A 555 55.39 15.57 21.77
N LYS A 556 54.71 14.40 21.74
CA LYS A 556 55.22 13.12 22.26
C LYS A 556 54.21 11.99 22.02
#